data_AF-A0A519RT29-F1
#
_entry.id   AF-A0A519RT29-F1
#
_cell.length_a   1.000
_cell.length_b   1.000
_cell.length_c   1.000
_cell.angle_alpha   90.00
_cell.angle_beta   90.00
_cell.angle_gamma   90.00
#
_symmetry.space_group_name_H-M   'P 1'
#
loop_
_entity.id
_entity.type
_entity.pdbx_description
1 polymer ?
#
loop_
_entity_poly.entity_id
_entity_poly.type
_entity_poly.pdbx_seq_one_letter_code
_entity_poly.pdbx_strand_id
1 'polypeptide(L)' 'YEVNFDYLQMNDIMKLIKDESLEVINQNFDINCMIKFEIRKAQLNQVLIKFDKIEGITLKYIETT' A
#
# COMPACT_ATOMS: atom_id res chain seq x y z
N TYR A 1 4.49 -5.02 3.79
CA TYR A 1 4.30 -5.02 2.33
C TYR A 1 4.83 -3.72 1.75
N GLU A 2 5.10 -3.69 0.45
CA GLU A 2 5.48 -2.50 -0.31
C GLU A 2 4.51 -2.34 -1.47
N VAL A 3 4.02 -1.13 -1.70
CA VAL A 3 3.24 -0.76 -2.88
C VAL A 3 4.01 0.26 -3.71
N ASN A 4 4.15 -0.03 -5.00
CA ASN A 4 4.74 0.85 -6.00
C ASN A 4 3.63 1.31 -6.95
N PHE A 5 3.56 2.60 -7.26
CA PHE A 5 2.46 3.21 -8.00
C PHE A 5 2.88 4.56 -8.62
N ASP A 6 2.15 5.05 -9.62
CA ASP A 6 2.37 6.38 -10.19
C ASP A 6 1.61 7.45 -9.39
N TYR A 7 2.01 8.71 -9.54
CA TYR A 7 1.38 9.83 -8.83
C TYR A 7 -0.15 9.90 -9.00
N LEU A 8 -0.69 9.40 -10.11
CA LEU A 8 -2.13 9.35 -10.40
C LEU A 8 -2.92 8.52 -9.36
N GLN A 9 -2.33 7.44 -8.84
CA GLN A 9 -2.96 6.56 -7.84
C GLN A 9 -2.75 7.07 -6.42
N MET A 10 -1.99 8.14 -6.20
CA MET A 10 -1.60 8.57 -4.84
C MET A 10 -2.80 8.85 -3.93
N ASN A 11 -3.86 9.49 -4.45
CA ASN A 11 -5.04 9.78 -3.64
C ASN A 11 -5.73 8.49 -3.16
N ASP A 12 -5.89 7.51 -4.05
CA ASP A 12 -6.55 6.24 -3.72
C ASP A 12 -5.70 5.42 -2.75
N ILE A 13 -4.37 5.40 -2.94
CA ILE A 13 -3.44 4.71 -2.06
C ILE A 13 -3.42 5.33 -0.66
N MET A 14 -3.28 6.65 -0.57
CA MET A 14 -3.26 7.34 0.71
C MET A 14 -4.59 7.25 1.46
N LYS A 15 -5.71 7.23 0.73
CA LYS A 15 -7.03 6.99 1.30
C LYS A 15 -7.12 5.58 1.87
N LEU A 16 -6.71 4.56 1.11
CA LEU A 16 -6.74 3.17 1.56
C LEU A 16 -5.86 2.95 2.80
N ILE A 17 -4.66 3.53 2.84
CA ILE A 17 -3.76 3.49 4.01
C ILE A 17 -4.46 4.03 5.26
N LYS A 18 -5.17 5.16 5.13
CA LYS A 18 -5.90 5.77 6.25
C LYS A 18 -7.12 4.94 6.66
N ASP A 19 -7.94 4.52 5.70
CA ASP A 19 -9.17 3.77 5.94
C ASP A 19 -8.90 2.43 6.64
N GLU A 20 -7.79 1.77 6.30
CA GLU A 20 -7.36 0.52 6.92
C GLU A 20 -6.42 0.72 8.12
N SER A 21 -6.11 1.97 8.46
CA SER A 21 -5.17 2.31 9.55
C SER A 21 -3.83 1.57 9.43
N LEU A 22 -3.29 1.51 8.21
CA LEU A 22 -2.01 0.85 7.93
C LEU A 22 -0.86 1.70 8.48
N GLU A 23 0.10 1.03 9.10
CA GLU A 23 1.28 1.69 9.64
C GLU A 23 2.32 1.85 8.52
N VAL A 24 2.63 3.10 8.16
CA VAL A 24 3.62 3.40 7.12
C VAL A 24 5.01 3.37 7.74
N ILE A 25 5.85 2.43 7.28
CA ILE A 25 7.25 2.29 7.70
C ILE A 25 8.15 3.23 6.91
N ASN A 26 7.90 3.35 5.60
CA ASN A 26 8.69 4.18 4.71
C ASN A 26 7.85 4.64 3.51
N GLN A 27 8.15 5.82 2.98
CA GLN A 27 7.49 6.37 1.81
C GLN A 27 8.48 7.18 0.98
N ASN A 28 8.45 7.00 -0.34
CA ASN A 28 9.15 7.83 -1.30
C ASN A 28 8.17 8.31 -2.38
N PHE A 29 8.18 9.62 -2.65
CA PHE A 29 7.33 10.27 -3.63
C PHE A 29 8.19 10.92 -4.71
N ASP A 30 8.45 10.15 -5.76
CA ASP A 30 9.08 10.60 -7.01
C ASP A 30 8.08 10.37 -8.16
N ILE A 31 8.58 10.26 -9.40
CA ILE A 31 7.77 9.84 -10.57
C ILE A 31 7.14 8.47 -10.32
N ASN A 32 7.91 7.54 -9.74
CA ASN A 32 7.42 6.26 -9.25
C ASN A 32 7.36 6.33 -7.72
N CYS A 33 6.15 6.39 -7.18
CA CYS A 33 5.93 6.43 -5.75
C CYS A 33 6.08 5.02 -5.16
N MET A 34 6.59 4.95 -3.94
CA MET A 34 6.74 3.71 -3.18
C MET A 34 6.33 3.94 -1.73
N ILE A 35 5.53 3.04 -1.17
CA ILE A 35 5.20 3.04 0.26
C ILE A 35 5.40 1.63 0.83
N LYS A 36 6.19 1.53 1.89
CA LYS A 36 6.29 0.36 2.77
C LYS A 36 5.39 0.54 3.96
N PHE A 37 4.60 -0.49 4.25
CA PHE A 37 3.65 -0.47 5.36
C PHE A 37 3.48 -1.84 5.99
N GLU A 38 3.08 -1.85 7.26
CA GLU A 38 2.68 -3.03 7.99
C GLU A 38 1.18 -3.28 7.87
N ILE A 39 0.81 -4.56 7.87
CA ILE A 39 -0.58 -4.99 7.88
C ILE A 39 -0.76 -5.93 9.05
N ARG A 40 -1.74 -5.65 9.91
CA ARG A 40 -2.12 -6.57 10.98
C ARG A 40 -2.61 -7.88 10.38
N LYS A 41 -2.16 -9.03 10.93
CA LYS A 41 -2.52 -10.37 10.42
C LYS A 41 -4.04 -10.55 10.22
N ALA A 42 -4.86 -10.00 11.13
CA ALA A 42 -6.31 -10.08 11.06
C ALA A 42 -6.93 -9.33 9.85
N GLN A 43 -6.25 -8.31 9.33
CA GLN A 43 -6.72 -7.46 8.23
C GLN A 43 -6.07 -7.80 6.89
N LEU A 44 -5.07 -8.69 6.88
CA LEU A 44 -4.24 -9.01 5.72
C LEU A 44 -5.07 -9.26 4.46
N ASN A 45 -6.00 -10.21 4.51
CA ASN A 45 -6.79 -10.58 3.33
C ASN A 45 -7.66 -9.43 2.82
N GLN A 46 -8.28 -8.67 3.73
CA GLN A 46 -9.13 -7.53 3.36
C GLN A 46 -8.30 -6.44 2.67
N VAL A 47 -7.13 -6.12 3.22
CA VAL A 47 -6.25 -5.08 2.68
C VAL A 47 -5.74 -5.48 1.29
N LEU A 48 -5.30 -6.73 1.11
CA LEU A 48 -4.84 -7.23 -0.18
C LEU A 48 -5.93 -7.14 -1.26
N ILE A 49 -7.17 -7.55 -0.94
CA ILE A 49 -8.31 -7.45 -1.86
C ILE A 49 -8.61 -5.99 -2.24
N LYS A 50 -8.44 -5.03 -1.31
CA LYS A 50 -8.68 -3.62 -1.60
C LYS A 50 -7.61 -3.03 -2.50
N PHE A 51 -6.35 -3.37 -2.29
CA PHE A 51 -5.27 -2.93 -3.16
C PHE A 51 -5.37 -3.55 -4.57
N ASP A 52 -5.80 -4.82 -4.69
CA ASP A 52 -5.98 -5.50 -5.99
C ASP A 52 -7.02 -4.80 -6.90
N LYS A 53 -7.90 -3.96 -6.33
CA LYS A 53 -8.87 -3.16 -7.09
C LYS A 53 -8.30 -1.86 -7.64
N ILE A 54 -7.11 -1.45 -7.22
CA ILE A 54 -6.47 -0.23 -7.70
C ILE A 54 -5.60 -0.61 -8.90
N GLU A 55 -5.94 -0.12 -10.08
CA GLU A 55 -5.16 -0.37 -11.29
C GLU A 55 -3.85 0.45 -11.29
N GLY A 56 -2.81 -0.08 -11.94
CA GLY A 56 -1.54 0.63 -12.09
C GLY A 56 -0.66 0.61 -10.84
N ILE A 57 -0.88 -0.33 -9.92
CA ILE A 57 -0.01 -0.53 -8.75
C ILE A 57 0.64 -1.90 -8.77
N THR A 58 1.79 -2.01 -8.13
CA THR A 58 2.50 -3.27 -7.90
C THR A 58 2.71 -3.47 -6.42
N LEU A 59 2.17 -4.57 -5.89
CA LEU A 59 2.24 -4.91 -4.47
C LEU A 59 3.24 -6.05 -4.24
N LYS A 60 4.19 -5.83 -3.33
CA LYS A 60 5.28 -6.76 -3.04
C LYS A 60 5.28 -7.13 -1.57
N TYR A 61 5.35 -8.43 -1.29
CA TYR A 61 5.64 -8.93 0.05
C TYR A 61 7.12 -8.71 0.36
N ILE A 62 7.42 -8.15 1.53
CA ILE A 62 8.79 -7.87 1.97
C ILE A 62 9.19 -8.94 2.99
N GLU A 63 8.58 -8.89 4.16
CA GLU A 63 8.81 -9.84 5.25
C GLU A 63 7.64 -9.83 6.24
N THR A 64 7.59 -10.84 7.10
CA THR A 64 6.70 -10.89 8.28
C THR A 64 7.64 -10.89 9.48
N THR A 65 7.70 -9.77 10.19
CA THR A 65 8.41 -9.66 11.46
C THR A 65 7.51 -10.13 12.61
#